data_AF-A0A5M3W2L3-F1
#
_entry.id   AF-A0A5M3W2L3-F1
#
_cell.length_a   1.000
_cell.length_b   1.000
_cell.length_c   1.000
_cell.angle_alpha   90.00
_cell.angle_beta   90.00
_cell.angle_gamma   90.00
#
_symmetry.space_group_name_H-M   'P 1'
#
loop_
_entity.id
_entity.type
_entity.pdbx_description
1 polymer ?
#
loop_
_entity_poly.entity_id
_entity_poly.type
_entity_poly.pdbx_seq_one_letter_code
_entity_poly.pdbx_strand_id
1 'polypeptide(L)'
;MLGGPAEASAGAPLQLSGTAWFAGYGVPICSNSTARTCDGQPHVGGVSSNWWQCVELAQRFYQRRGWHKGIFGGVGIASHIFAKAPALGMAPQPNGKIADIVPGDMIVMNRTGAAGHVVIVESITVNRDGTRSVMTVGQNSKVVRNPMRWHGGVLDSFWASYSVAGVVRSPANIGILAYGGGAPAYEQVVNGGGIHPIGPTLLSVTSTGQAFGTPIPHHPPTTLTGGIVDAAATRTGNGYWLASSTGQIFPYGDAKPYPTIKAEVTAITATGDAYLLTDATGRVYAPGKKPTKSPEGYSGRFIDIEATKDGYWLLTSAGQIHGTAPWHGNATTFDRAIVAMSATPTGKGYLLLDKTGHIYAFGDAKHLGDLPPGSPEAADITYAGDGYTIITKPGTRHHFGETPTTAAVTSGFTGFF
;
A
#
# COMPACT_ATOMS: atom_id res chain seq x y z
N MET A 1 6.65 -18.81 -55.17
CA MET A 1 7.50 -18.62 -53.98
C MET A 1 6.61 -18.11 -52.87
N LEU A 2 6.37 -18.92 -51.84
CA LEU A 2 5.55 -18.53 -50.68
C LEU A 2 6.41 -17.64 -49.78
N GLY A 3 5.98 -16.40 -49.56
CA GLY A 3 6.58 -15.52 -48.57
C GLY A 3 6.32 -16.07 -47.18
N GLY A 4 7.37 -16.37 -46.44
CA GLY A 4 7.27 -16.79 -45.04
C GLY A 4 6.63 -15.70 -44.17
N PRO A 5 6.03 -16.06 -43.03
CA PRO A 5 5.50 -15.08 -42.10
C PRO A 5 6.64 -14.18 -41.62
N ALA A 6 6.42 -12.86 -41.66
CA ALA A 6 7.32 -11.89 -41.07
C ALA A 6 7.54 -12.27 -39.60
N GLU A 7 8.78 -12.55 -39.22
CA GLU A 7 9.16 -12.72 -37.82
C GLU A 7 8.69 -11.48 -37.05
N ALA A 8 7.75 -11.66 -36.12
CA ALA A 8 7.39 -10.62 -35.18
C ALA A 8 8.69 -10.18 -34.50
N SER A 9 9.09 -8.91 -34.66
CA SER A 9 10.37 -8.44 -34.12
C SER A 9 10.40 -8.75 -32.62
N ALA A 10 11.31 -9.62 -32.19
CA ALA A 10 11.43 -9.98 -30.79
C ALA A 10 11.58 -8.70 -29.95
N GLY A 11 10.76 -8.58 -28.91
CA GLY A 11 10.85 -7.46 -27.96
C GLY A 11 12.24 -7.39 -27.34
N ALA A 12 12.56 -6.27 -26.68
CA ALA A 12 13.82 -6.12 -25.97
C ALA A 12 13.98 -7.26 -24.94
N PRO A 13 15.19 -7.80 -24.75
CA PRO A 13 15.40 -8.88 -23.79
C PRO A 13 15.02 -8.46 -22.37
N LEU A 14 14.02 -9.11 -21.79
CA LEU A 14 13.55 -8.88 -20.44
C LEU A 14 14.59 -9.33 -19.41
N GLN A 15 14.93 -8.44 -18.48
CA GLN A 15 15.83 -8.72 -17.34
C GLN A 15 15.06 -8.90 -16.03
N LEU A 16 13.96 -8.18 -15.84
CA LEU A 16 13.07 -8.31 -14.67
C LEU A 16 11.65 -7.91 -15.06
N SER A 17 10.66 -8.78 -14.81
CA SER A 17 9.25 -8.46 -15.07
C SER A 17 8.77 -7.32 -14.17
N GLY A 18 7.85 -6.48 -14.69
CA GLY A 18 7.28 -5.37 -13.92
C GLY A 18 6.51 -5.83 -12.66
N THR A 19 5.96 -7.03 -12.68
CA THR A 19 5.26 -7.61 -11.52
C THR A 19 6.22 -8.19 -10.46
N ALA A 20 7.52 -8.31 -10.78
CA ALA A 20 8.51 -8.92 -9.89
C ALA A 20 9.21 -7.89 -8.97
N TRP A 21 8.85 -6.61 -9.04
CA TRP A 21 9.38 -5.55 -8.18
C TRP A 21 8.31 -4.50 -7.87
N PHE A 22 8.62 -3.65 -6.88
CA PHE A 22 7.74 -2.54 -6.46
C PHE A 22 6.32 -3.02 -6.11
N ALA A 23 6.24 -4.08 -5.30
CA ALA A 23 5.00 -4.73 -4.85
C ALA A 23 4.06 -5.17 -6.00
N GLY A 24 4.61 -5.54 -7.16
CA GLY A 24 3.82 -5.95 -8.32
C GLY A 24 3.42 -4.80 -9.26
N TYR A 25 3.78 -3.57 -8.91
CA TYR A 25 3.41 -2.35 -9.65
C TYR A 25 4.59 -1.68 -10.37
N GLY A 26 5.69 -2.41 -10.54
CA GLY A 26 6.85 -1.95 -11.31
C GLY A 26 6.58 -1.88 -12.82
N VAL A 27 7.63 -1.58 -13.57
CA VAL A 27 7.63 -1.66 -15.04
C VAL A 27 8.75 -2.61 -15.49
N PRO A 28 8.61 -3.32 -16.63
CA PRO A 28 9.64 -4.24 -17.11
C PRO A 28 11.03 -3.59 -17.21
N ILE A 29 12.07 -4.29 -16.74
CA ILE A 29 13.47 -3.88 -16.89
C ILE A 29 14.07 -4.66 -18.04
N CYS A 30 14.64 -3.97 -19.01
CA CYS A 30 15.00 -4.55 -20.30
C CYS A 30 16.44 -4.21 -20.68
N SER A 31 17.08 -5.11 -21.42
CA SER A 31 18.40 -4.86 -21.97
C SER A 31 18.31 -3.80 -23.07
N ASN A 32 19.31 -2.92 -23.10
CA ASN A 32 19.54 -1.99 -24.20
C ASN A 32 19.37 -2.67 -25.56
N SER A 33 18.51 -2.11 -26.41
CA SER A 33 18.23 -2.67 -27.73
C SER A 33 17.58 -1.65 -28.66
N THR A 34 17.40 -2.02 -29.91
CA THR A 34 16.60 -1.27 -30.90
C THR A 34 15.15 -1.76 -30.97
N ALA A 35 14.70 -2.60 -30.04
CA ALA A 35 13.32 -3.07 -30.02
C ALA A 35 12.38 -2.01 -29.42
N ARG A 36 11.23 -1.79 -30.05
CA ARG A 36 10.25 -0.77 -29.63
C ARG A 36 9.44 -1.15 -28.40
N THR A 37 9.39 -2.44 -28.09
CA THR A 37 8.59 -2.99 -26.99
C THR A 37 9.43 -3.92 -26.12
N CYS A 38 9.02 -4.09 -24.87
CA CYS A 38 9.56 -5.06 -23.95
C CYS A 38 8.44 -5.53 -23.03
N ASP A 39 8.21 -6.85 -22.98
CA ASP A 39 7.12 -7.44 -22.18
C ASP A 39 5.76 -6.73 -22.43
N GLY A 40 5.45 -6.50 -23.71
CA GLY A 40 4.25 -5.81 -24.17
C GLY A 40 4.22 -4.29 -23.96
N GLN A 41 5.19 -3.69 -23.27
CA GLN A 41 5.21 -2.24 -23.03
C GLN A 41 6.07 -1.48 -24.05
N PRO A 42 5.63 -0.33 -24.58
CA PRO A 42 6.45 0.54 -25.41
C PRO A 42 7.48 1.30 -24.57
N HIS A 43 8.61 1.66 -25.19
CA HIS A 43 9.59 2.54 -24.56
C HIS A 43 9.05 3.98 -24.39
N VAL A 44 9.55 4.71 -23.39
CA VAL A 44 9.23 6.14 -23.18
C VAL A 44 10.46 7.02 -23.38
N GLY A 45 10.56 7.65 -24.56
CA GLY A 45 11.72 8.45 -24.94
C GLY A 45 12.96 7.60 -25.25
N GLY A 46 14.16 8.17 -25.10
CA GLY A 46 15.43 7.52 -25.42
C GLY A 46 15.96 7.84 -26.82
N VAL A 47 17.06 7.18 -27.21
CA VAL A 47 17.73 7.38 -28.50
C VAL A 47 17.43 6.18 -29.39
N SER A 48 16.98 6.39 -30.63
CA SER A 48 16.51 5.32 -31.53
C SER A 48 17.55 4.25 -31.89
N SER A 49 18.83 4.59 -31.78
CA SER A 49 19.92 3.62 -31.94
C SER A 49 20.12 2.72 -30.72
N ASN A 50 19.53 3.06 -29.56
CA ASN A 50 19.71 2.34 -28.31
C ASN A 50 18.61 2.70 -27.28
N TRP A 51 17.41 2.14 -27.46
CA TRP A 51 16.30 2.28 -26.51
C TRP A 51 16.60 1.51 -25.21
N TRP A 52 15.76 1.71 -24.17
CA TRP A 52 15.89 1.07 -22.85
C TRP A 52 17.07 1.58 -21.98
N GLN A 53 17.32 2.89 -22.01
CA GLN A 53 18.33 3.53 -21.15
C GLN A 53 17.86 3.72 -19.70
N CYS A 54 18.75 4.12 -18.80
CA CYS A 54 18.40 4.41 -17.40
C CYS A 54 17.36 5.54 -17.25
N VAL A 55 17.46 6.60 -18.05
CA VAL A 55 16.47 7.70 -18.07
C VAL A 55 15.12 7.21 -18.58
N GLU A 56 15.12 6.30 -19.58
CA GLU A 56 13.89 5.70 -20.13
C GLU A 56 13.12 4.95 -19.04
N LEU A 57 13.81 4.13 -18.23
CA LEU A 57 13.19 3.44 -17.10
C LEU A 57 12.49 4.41 -16.15
N ALA A 58 13.20 5.48 -15.75
CA ALA A 58 12.65 6.46 -14.83
C ALA A 58 11.42 7.17 -15.39
N GLN A 59 11.46 7.58 -16.67
CA GLN A 59 10.33 8.21 -17.35
C GLN A 59 9.14 7.26 -17.47
N ARG A 60 9.36 6.02 -17.92
CA ARG A 60 8.31 5.03 -18.09
C ARG A 60 7.67 4.66 -16.77
N PHE A 61 8.47 4.46 -15.73
CA PHE A 61 7.98 4.23 -14.39
C PHE A 61 7.14 5.41 -13.87
N TYR A 62 7.67 6.64 -13.92
CA TYR A 62 6.93 7.83 -13.43
C TYR A 62 5.66 8.10 -14.24
N GLN A 63 5.67 7.84 -15.55
CA GLN A 63 4.48 7.95 -16.39
C GLN A 63 3.44 6.88 -16.03
N ARG A 64 3.86 5.63 -15.83
CA ARG A 64 2.96 4.53 -15.40
C ARG A 64 2.31 4.81 -14.04
N ARG A 65 3.04 5.48 -13.14
CA ARG A 65 2.53 5.92 -11.83
C ARG A 65 1.65 7.18 -11.89
N GLY A 66 1.60 7.87 -13.03
CA GLY A 66 0.93 9.17 -13.16
C GLY A 66 1.67 10.31 -12.43
N TRP A 67 2.92 10.09 -12.02
CA TRP A 67 3.74 11.03 -11.25
C TRP A 67 4.44 12.08 -12.11
N HIS A 68 4.51 11.85 -13.42
CA HIS A 68 4.99 12.80 -14.41
C HIS A 68 4.31 12.53 -15.76
N LYS A 69 4.01 13.57 -16.54
CA LYS A 69 3.41 13.42 -17.88
C LYS A 69 4.48 13.58 -18.95
N GLY A 70 4.58 12.59 -19.85
CA GLY A 70 5.53 12.61 -20.95
C GLY A 70 7.00 12.50 -20.49
N ILE A 71 7.91 12.76 -21.43
CA ILE A 71 9.36 12.70 -21.21
C ILE A 71 9.84 13.82 -20.28
N PHE A 72 10.97 13.62 -19.60
CA PHE A 72 11.58 14.65 -18.76
C PHE A 72 12.19 15.75 -19.64
N GLY A 73 11.48 16.87 -19.80
CA GLY A 73 11.89 18.00 -20.63
C GLY A 73 13.28 18.54 -20.27
N GLY A 74 14.16 18.67 -21.26
CA GLY A 74 15.53 19.18 -21.06
C GLY A 74 16.50 18.19 -20.40
N VAL A 75 16.11 16.93 -20.20
CA VAL A 75 16.99 15.86 -19.70
C VAL A 75 17.55 15.07 -20.89
N GLY A 76 18.77 15.43 -21.31
CA GLY A 76 19.51 14.70 -22.35
C GLY A 76 20.37 13.56 -21.80
N ILE A 77 20.78 13.64 -20.54
CA ILE A 77 21.58 12.63 -19.82
C ILE A 77 21.08 12.49 -18.38
N ALA A 78 21.38 11.37 -17.73
CA ALA A 78 20.84 11.06 -16.41
C ALA A 78 21.20 12.09 -15.33
N SER A 79 22.42 12.65 -15.36
CA SER A 79 22.84 13.69 -14.40
C SER A 79 21.99 14.97 -14.49
N HIS A 80 21.37 15.27 -15.64
CA HIS A 80 20.50 16.43 -15.77
C HIS A 80 19.23 16.33 -14.92
N ILE A 81 18.77 15.11 -14.58
CA ILE A 81 17.54 14.89 -13.80
C ILE A 81 17.58 15.69 -12.50
N PHE A 82 18.71 15.66 -11.78
CA PHE A 82 18.84 16.32 -10.49
C PHE A 82 18.71 17.84 -10.61
N ALA A 83 19.44 18.47 -11.54
CA ALA A 83 19.41 19.91 -11.73
C ALA A 83 18.09 20.41 -12.35
N LYS A 84 17.41 19.57 -13.15
CA LYS A 84 16.14 19.90 -13.81
C LYS A 84 14.91 19.54 -12.98
N ALA A 85 15.05 18.79 -11.89
CA ALA A 85 13.94 18.34 -11.06
C ALA A 85 12.91 19.44 -10.74
N PRO A 86 13.29 20.66 -10.30
CA PRO A 86 12.30 21.70 -10.02
C PRO A 86 11.48 22.14 -11.25
N ALA A 87 12.13 22.23 -12.42
CA ALA A 87 11.45 22.57 -13.67
C ALA A 87 10.52 21.44 -14.18
N LEU A 88 10.77 20.21 -13.74
CA LEU A 88 9.91 19.04 -13.97
C LEU A 88 8.81 18.91 -12.89
N GLY A 89 8.69 19.87 -11.98
CA GLY A 89 7.74 19.81 -10.85
C GLY A 89 8.12 18.78 -9.79
N MET A 90 9.39 18.40 -9.70
CA MET A 90 9.93 17.42 -8.76
C MET A 90 10.86 18.07 -7.73
N ALA A 91 10.96 17.45 -6.55
CA ALA A 91 11.76 17.95 -5.43
C ALA A 91 13.12 17.22 -5.36
N PRO A 92 14.25 17.92 -5.57
CA PRO A 92 15.58 17.37 -5.36
C PRO A 92 16.02 17.51 -3.90
N GLN A 93 16.70 16.48 -3.38
CA GLN A 93 17.42 16.48 -2.11
C GLN A 93 18.90 16.18 -2.36
N PRO A 94 19.83 17.13 -2.14
CA PRO A 94 21.24 16.90 -2.45
C PRO A 94 21.86 15.89 -1.48
N ASN A 95 22.81 15.10 -1.98
CA ASN A 95 23.53 14.13 -1.16
C ASN A 95 24.26 14.83 0.01
N GLY A 96 24.19 14.25 1.22
CA GLY A 96 24.61 14.88 2.47
C GLY A 96 23.56 15.76 3.14
N LYS A 97 22.43 16.01 2.48
CA LYS A 97 21.25 16.68 3.05
C LYS A 97 19.94 15.93 2.75
N ILE A 98 20.04 14.63 2.46
CA ILE A 98 18.86 13.79 2.23
C ILE A 98 18.14 13.63 3.57
N ALA A 99 16.94 14.20 3.69
CA ALA A 99 16.12 14.11 4.88
C ALA A 99 15.40 12.75 4.96
N ASP A 100 14.95 12.27 3.81
CA ASP A 100 14.21 11.01 3.71
C ASP A 100 14.30 10.40 2.31
N ILE A 101 14.15 9.08 2.24
CA ILE A 101 14.08 8.29 1.01
C ILE A 101 12.84 7.41 1.13
N VAL A 102 12.05 7.32 0.08
CA VAL A 102 10.92 6.38 -0.02
C VAL A 102 11.02 5.60 -1.33
N PRO A 103 10.54 4.35 -1.37
CA PRO A 103 10.47 3.64 -2.64
C PRO A 103 9.67 4.39 -3.69
N GLY A 104 10.16 4.31 -4.92
CA GLY A 104 9.74 5.10 -6.06
C GLY A 104 10.62 6.33 -6.30
N ASP A 105 11.40 6.78 -5.31
CA ASP A 105 12.33 7.89 -5.50
C ASP A 105 13.40 7.57 -6.57
N MET A 106 13.80 8.58 -7.32
CA MET A 106 14.95 8.50 -8.21
C MET A 106 16.23 8.83 -7.44
N ILE A 107 17.25 7.98 -7.55
CA ILE A 107 18.61 8.31 -7.12
C ILE A 107 19.42 8.66 -8.36
N VAL A 108 19.91 9.89 -8.41
CA VAL A 108 20.68 10.42 -9.53
C VAL A 108 22.17 10.40 -9.18
N MET A 109 22.97 9.86 -10.09
CA MET A 109 24.43 9.78 -9.96
C MET A 109 25.13 10.52 -11.09
N ASN A 110 26.20 11.22 -10.74
CA ASN A 110 27.10 11.91 -11.65
C ASN A 110 28.31 11.03 -11.98
N ARG A 111 28.87 11.24 -13.16
CA ARG A 111 30.20 10.74 -13.55
C ARG A 111 30.89 11.80 -14.42
N THR A 112 32.09 12.19 -14.04
CA THR A 112 32.87 13.21 -14.76
C THR A 112 33.04 12.83 -16.23
N GLY A 113 32.68 13.74 -17.14
CA GLY A 113 32.79 13.53 -18.59
C GLY A 113 31.80 12.51 -19.18
N ALA A 114 30.77 12.08 -18.46
CA ALA A 114 29.81 11.08 -18.92
C ALA A 114 28.36 11.42 -18.53
N ALA A 115 27.42 10.61 -19.02
CA ALA A 115 25.98 10.83 -18.86
C ALA A 115 25.47 10.76 -17.40
N GLY A 116 26.26 10.19 -16.47
CA GLY A 116 25.76 9.80 -15.15
C GLY A 116 24.88 8.55 -15.21
N HIS A 117 24.06 8.33 -14.19
CA HIS A 117 23.10 7.22 -14.13
C HIS A 117 21.92 7.53 -13.19
N VAL A 118 20.77 6.88 -13.38
CA VAL A 118 19.60 7.00 -12.52
C VAL A 118 19.01 5.63 -12.23
N VAL A 119 18.64 5.40 -10.97
CA VAL A 119 17.95 4.19 -10.49
C VAL A 119 16.71 4.57 -9.70
N ILE A 120 15.76 3.64 -9.57
CA ILE A 120 14.53 3.80 -8.78
C ILE A 120 14.67 3.04 -7.48
N VAL A 121 14.30 3.64 -6.35
CA VAL A 121 14.27 2.96 -5.05
C VAL A 121 13.16 1.90 -5.05
N GLU A 122 13.52 0.64 -4.77
CA GLU A 122 12.60 -0.49 -4.64
C GLU A 122 12.19 -0.71 -3.18
N SER A 123 13.13 -0.67 -2.23
CA SER A 123 12.85 -0.93 -0.80
C SER A 123 13.92 -0.39 0.16
N ILE A 124 13.63 -0.37 1.46
CA ILE A 124 14.49 0.22 2.51
C ILE A 124 14.66 -0.71 3.73
N THR A 125 15.36 -1.82 3.49
CA THR A 125 16.58 -2.34 4.18
C THR A 125 17.20 -1.67 5.44
N VAL A 126 16.50 -0.91 6.30
CA VAL A 126 16.99 -0.40 7.61
C VAL A 126 17.77 -1.48 8.42
N ASN A 127 18.81 -1.07 9.14
CA ASN A 127 19.77 -1.97 9.79
C ASN A 127 19.81 -1.79 11.31
N ARG A 128 20.32 -2.80 12.03
CA ARG A 128 20.49 -2.78 13.49
C ARG A 128 21.39 -1.63 14.00
N ASP A 129 22.32 -1.16 13.17
CA ASP A 129 23.25 -0.06 13.48
C ASP A 129 22.64 1.34 13.22
N GLY A 130 21.35 1.40 12.87
CA GLY A 130 20.64 2.63 12.54
C GLY A 130 20.88 3.14 11.11
N THR A 131 21.79 2.54 10.34
CA THR A 131 21.92 2.83 8.91
C THR A 131 20.77 2.24 8.12
N ARG A 132 20.56 2.70 6.88
CA ARG A 132 19.50 2.18 6.02
C ARG A 132 20.07 1.62 4.74
N SER A 133 19.82 0.33 4.48
CA SER A 133 20.09 -0.25 3.15
C SER A 133 18.95 0.16 2.23
N VAL A 134 19.30 0.69 1.06
CA VAL A 134 18.38 1.14 0.03
C VAL A 134 18.55 0.20 -1.15
N MET A 135 17.56 -0.63 -1.43
CA MET A 135 17.56 -1.44 -2.64
C MET A 135 17.03 -0.60 -3.79
N THR A 136 17.73 -0.62 -4.92
CA THR A 136 17.32 0.12 -6.11
C THR A 136 17.26 -0.79 -7.32
N VAL A 137 16.40 -0.44 -8.28
CA VAL A 137 16.27 -1.11 -9.57
C VAL A 137 16.74 -0.15 -10.66
N GLY A 138 17.61 -0.63 -11.55
CA GLY A 138 18.19 0.12 -12.64
C GLY A 138 18.12 -0.62 -13.97
N GLN A 139 18.06 0.17 -15.05
CA GLN A 139 18.16 -0.30 -16.43
C GLN A 139 19.39 0.33 -17.08
N ASN A 140 20.00 -0.33 -18.07
CA ASN A 140 21.33 0.03 -18.57
C ASN A 140 22.41 0.03 -17.45
N SER A 141 22.36 -1.01 -16.63
CA SER A 141 23.28 -1.28 -15.52
C SER A 141 23.86 -2.68 -15.66
N LYS A 142 25.05 -2.90 -15.08
CA LYS A 142 25.63 -4.25 -15.01
C LYS A 142 24.75 -5.24 -14.24
N VAL A 143 24.01 -4.75 -13.26
CA VAL A 143 23.09 -5.53 -12.42
C VAL A 143 21.78 -4.75 -12.29
N VAL A 144 20.65 -5.47 -12.30
CA VAL A 144 19.31 -4.87 -12.20
C VAL A 144 19.06 -4.29 -10.80
N ARG A 145 19.32 -5.07 -9.75
CA ARG A 145 19.17 -4.66 -8.34
C ARG A 145 20.50 -4.19 -7.76
N ASN A 146 20.54 -2.95 -7.29
CA ASN A 146 21.75 -2.30 -6.81
C ASN A 146 21.54 -1.85 -5.35
N PRO A 147 22.16 -2.53 -4.37
CA PRO A 147 22.08 -2.13 -2.98
C PRO A 147 22.95 -0.89 -2.73
N MET A 148 22.44 0.04 -1.92
CA MET A 148 23.13 1.26 -1.50
C MET A 148 23.00 1.39 0.02
N ARG A 149 23.93 2.10 0.66
CA ARG A 149 23.86 2.39 2.10
C ARG A 149 23.58 3.88 2.29
N TRP A 150 22.59 4.18 3.12
CA TRP A 150 22.20 5.53 3.53
C TRP A 150 22.49 5.73 5.02
N HIS A 151 23.23 6.79 5.34
CA HIS A 151 23.66 7.11 6.70
C HIS A 151 23.88 8.61 6.84
N GLY A 152 23.32 9.24 7.89
CA GLY A 152 23.54 10.66 8.19
C GLY A 152 23.21 11.61 7.03
N GLY A 153 22.20 11.31 6.21
CA GLY A 153 21.84 12.12 5.03
C GLY A 153 22.73 11.88 3.80
N VAL A 154 23.72 10.99 3.89
CA VAL A 154 24.65 10.60 2.81
C VAL A 154 24.28 9.23 2.28
N LEU A 155 24.12 9.12 0.96
CA LEU A 155 23.93 7.87 0.25
C LEU A 155 25.21 7.49 -0.51
N ASP A 156 25.70 6.28 -0.29
CA ASP A 156 26.91 5.74 -0.92
C ASP A 156 26.63 5.29 -2.35
N SER A 157 27.50 5.62 -3.31
CA SER A 157 27.38 5.09 -4.67
C SER A 157 27.79 3.61 -4.72
N PHE A 158 27.05 2.80 -5.48
CA PHE A 158 27.43 1.41 -5.76
C PHE A 158 28.54 1.27 -6.81
N TRP A 159 28.94 2.37 -7.48
CA TRP A 159 30.11 2.39 -8.37
C TRP A 159 31.13 3.43 -7.91
N ALA A 160 32.37 3.01 -7.69
CA ALA A 160 33.45 3.90 -7.24
C ALA A 160 33.74 5.07 -8.21
N SER A 161 33.43 4.92 -9.50
CA SER A 161 33.62 5.97 -10.51
C SER A 161 32.44 6.96 -10.63
N TYR A 162 31.43 6.83 -9.77
CA TYR A 162 30.24 7.67 -9.75
C TYR A 162 30.11 8.35 -8.38
N SER A 163 29.50 9.53 -8.37
CA SER A 163 29.08 10.21 -7.14
C SER A 163 27.56 10.38 -7.13
N VAL A 164 26.92 10.19 -5.97
CA VAL A 164 25.49 10.45 -5.85
C VAL A 164 25.27 11.97 -5.83
N ALA A 165 24.51 12.48 -6.81
CA ALA A 165 24.07 13.87 -6.84
C ALA A 165 23.03 14.12 -5.75
N GLY A 166 22.07 13.19 -5.63
CA GLY A 166 21.03 13.22 -4.61
C GLY A 166 19.81 12.42 -5.03
N VAL A 167 18.73 12.62 -4.28
CA VAL A 167 17.43 11.98 -4.46
C VAL A 167 16.48 12.96 -5.15
N VAL A 168 15.66 12.50 -6.08
CA VAL A 168 14.63 13.30 -6.74
C VAL A 168 13.28 12.61 -6.57
N ARG A 169 12.30 13.36 -6.05
CA ARG A 169 10.96 12.87 -5.76
C ARG A 169 9.90 13.63 -6.53
N SER A 170 8.93 12.91 -7.10
CA SER A 170 7.69 13.55 -7.54
C SER A 170 6.84 13.92 -6.31
N PRO A 171 6.20 15.09 -6.21
CA PRO A 171 5.29 15.41 -5.12
C PRO A 171 4.13 14.40 -5.00
N ALA A 172 3.77 13.72 -6.10
CA ALA A 172 2.78 12.65 -6.10
C ALA A 172 3.33 11.30 -5.58
N ASN A 173 4.65 11.15 -5.47
CA ASN A 173 5.29 10.02 -4.81
C ASN A 173 5.33 10.26 -3.30
N ILE A 174 4.26 9.88 -2.62
CA ILE A 174 4.19 9.80 -1.15
C ILE A 174 4.91 8.57 -0.57
N GLY A 175 5.50 7.73 -1.43
CA GLY A 175 6.18 6.49 -1.09
C GLY A 175 5.26 5.27 -1.07
N ILE A 176 5.69 4.20 -1.75
CA ILE A 176 5.34 2.83 -1.34
C ILE A 176 6.44 2.47 -0.37
N LEU A 177 6.18 2.34 0.94
CA LEU A 177 7.26 1.81 1.77
C LEU A 177 7.46 0.32 1.42
N ALA A 178 8.61 -0.22 1.83
CA ALA A 178 8.92 -1.62 1.67
C ALA A 178 10.04 -1.99 2.65
N TYR A 179 9.74 -3.00 3.46
CA TYR A 179 10.41 -3.31 4.74
C TYR A 179 11.95 -3.43 4.63
N GLY A 180 12.72 -3.06 5.65
CA GLY A 180 12.43 -2.61 7.02
C GLY A 180 13.73 -2.70 7.84
N GLY A 181 13.73 -2.71 9.16
CA GLY A 181 14.97 -2.92 9.96
C GLY A 181 14.71 -3.23 11.41
N GLY A 182 13.82 -4.18 11.62
CA GLY A 182 13.49 -4.80 12.90
C GLY A 182 12.88 -6.16 12.58
N ALA A 183 12.86 -7.09 13.55
CA ALA A 183 12.27 -8.42 13.41
C ALA A 183 10.87 -8.37 12.75
N PRO A 184 10.38 -9.41 12.04
CA PRO A 184 9.36 -9.33 11.00
C PRO A 184 8.04 -8.75 11.52
N ALA A 185 7.96 -7.42 11.56
CA ALA A 185 6.79 -6.59 11.83
C ALA A 185 6.54 -5.71 10.58
N TYR A 186 6.67 -6.42 9.46
CA TYR A 186 6.26 -6.14 8.08
C TYR A 186 5.21 -5.04 7.86
N GLU A 187 5.28 -4.42 6.69
CA GLU A 187 4.23 -3.57 6.13
C GLU A 187 3.06 -4.42 5.65
N GLN A 188 2.38 -4.95 6.65
CA GLN A 188 1.07 -5.52 6.52
C GLN A 188 0.07 -4.42 6.23
N VAL A 189 -0.83 -4.69 5.28
CA VAL A 189 -2.17 -4.10 5.37
C VAL A 189 -2.80 -4.51 6.71
N VAL A 190 -3.36 -3.54 7.41
CA VAL A 190 -4.08 -3.67 8.68
C VAL A 190 -5.37 -2.85 8.55
N ASN A 191 -6.56 -3.43 8.75
CA ASN A 191 -7.85 -2.74 8.61
C ASN A 191 -8.97 -3.63 9.17
N GLY A 192 -10.14 -3.04 9.47
CA GLY A 192 -11.39 -3.68 9.85
C GLY A 192 -12.59 -2.72 9.77
N GLY A 193 -12.36 -1.41 10.04
CA GLY A 193 -13.35 -0.36 10.32
C GLY A 193 -14.47 0.02 9.35
N GLY A 194 -14.84 -0.84 8.40
CA GLY A 194 -16.23 -1.02 8.02
C GLY A 194 -16.77 -0.23 6.84
N ILE A 195 -17.54 -0.94 6.00
CA ILE A 195 -18.71 -0.58 5.17
C ILE A 195 -18.75 0.75 4.39
N HIS A 196 -17.65 1.51 4.28
CA HIS A 196 -17.62 2.85 3.67
C HIS A 196 -16.48 2.99 2.64
N PRO A 197 -16.82 2.99 1.33
CA PRO A 197 -15.93 3.49 0.28
C PRO A 197 -15.51 4.94 0.58
N ILE A 198 -14.24 5.26 0.40
CA ILE A 198 -13.79 6.66 0.32
C ILE A 198 -13.90 7.09 -1.14
N GLY A 199 -15.02 7.73 -1.48
CA GLY A 199 -15.37 8.00 -2.88
C GLY A 199 -15.61 6.69 -3.64
N PRO A 200 -15.01 6.48 -4.83
CA PRO A 200 -15.19 5.25 -5.61
C PRO A 200 -14.25 4.09 -5.21
N THR A 201 -13.48 4.23 -4.13
CA THR A 201 -12.39 3.29 -3.78
C THR A 201 -12.45 2.82 -2.34
N LEU A 202 -11.86 1.65 -2.08
CA LEU A 202 -11.70 1.11 -0.73
C LEU A 202 -10.44 1.67 -0.08
N LEU A 203 -10.59 2.21 1.13
CA LEU A 203 -9.45 2.60 1.97
C LEU A 203 -8.67 1.35 2.39
N SER A 204 -7.35 1.42 2.36
CA SER A 204 -6.51 0.44 3.04
C SER A 204 -5.33 1.13 3.67
N VAL A 205 -4.94 0.66 4.84
CA VAL A 205 -3.87 1.28 5.61
C VAL A 205 -2.83 0.25 6.02
N THR A 206 -1.61 0.71 6.20
CA THR A 206 -0.52 -0.11 6.73
C THR A 206 -0.29 0.19 8.20
N SER A 207 0.42 -0.70 8.89
CA SER A 207 0.87 -0.48 10.27
C SER A 207 1.72 0.77 10.47
N THR A 208 2.27 1.34 9.39
CA THR A 208 3.05 2.59 9.41
C THR A 208 2.20 3.84 9.16
N GLY A 209 0.90 3.68 8.87
CA GLY A 209 -0.03 4.78 8.62
C GLY A 209 -0.01 5.33 7.20
N GLN A 210 0.48 4.56 6.23
CA GLN A 210 0.22 4.84 4.82
C GLN A 210 -1.24 4.50 4.50
N ALA A 211 -1.88 5.28 3.63
CA ALA A 211 -3.24 5.06 3.19
C ALA A 211 -3.30 4.89 1.66
N PHE A 212 -4.13 3.97 1.18
CA PHE A 212 -4.31 3.67 -0.23
C PHE A 212 -5.80 3.76 -0.60
N GLY A 213 -6.10 4.01 -1.87
CA GLY A 213 -7.49 4.09 -2.34
C GLY A 213 -8.23 5.32 -1.83
N THR A 214 -7.54 6.46 -1.74
CA THR A 214 -8.13 7.76 -1.40
C THR A 214 -7.48 8.87 -2.23
N PRO A 215 -8.26 9.85 -2.74
CA PRO A 215 -7.71 11.04 -3.41
C PRO A 215 -7.19 12.09 -2.41
N ILE A 216 -7.35 11.85 -1.10
CA ILE A 216 -7.01 12.80 -0.05
C ILE A 216 -5.49 12.82 0.14
N PRO A 217 -4.82 13.99 0.03
CA PRO A 217 -3.42 14.13 0.38
C PRO A 217 -3.21 13.70 1.83
N HIS A 218 -2.35 12.71 2.03
CA HIS A 218 -2.04 12.23 3.36
C HIS A 218 -0.53 12.14 3.53
N HIS A 219 -0.08 12.49 4.72
CA HIS A 219 1.26 12.20 5.19
C HIS A 219 1.13 11.20 6.34
N PRO A 220 1.99 10.17 6.41
CA PRO A 220 2.07 9.31 7.59
C PRO A 220 2.23 10.17 8.85
N PRO A 221 1.65 9.77 9.99
CA PRO A 221 1.73 10.58 11.19
C PRO A 221 3.18 10.75 11.65
N THR A 222 3.62 11.99 11.87
CA THR A 222 5.00 12.31 12.24
C THR A 222 5.33 12.01 13.70
N THR A 223 4.32 11.78 14.54
CA THR A 223 4.43 11.50 15.98
C THR A 223 3.83 10.15 16.37
N LEU A 224 3.74 9.21 15.42
CA LEU A 224 3.18 7.86 15.66
C LEU A 224 3.98 7.12 16.73
N THR A 225 3.27 6.62 17.73
CA THR A 225 3.76 5.69 18.75
C THR A 225 3.00 4.37 18.60
N GLY A 226 3.73 3.27 18.53
CA GLY A 226 3.17 1.97 18.15
C GLY A 226 2.98 1.86 16.64
N GLY A 227 1.99 1.08 16.21
CA GLY A 227 1.60 0.96 14.81
C GLY A 227 0.15 1.36 14.61
N ILE A 228 -0.22 1.77 13.41
CA ILE A 228 -1.62 1.84 13.01
C ILE A 228 -2.20 0.43 13.07
N VAL A 229 -3.40 0.30 13.63
CA VAL A 229 -4.10 -0.97 13.76
C VAL A 229 -5.27 -1.06 12.80
N ASP A 230 -5.89 0.08 12.49
CA ASP A 230 -7.14 0.14 11.75
C ASP A 230 -7.45 1.59 11.31
N ALA A 231 -8.41 1.76 10.41
CA ALA A 231 -8.92 3.04 9.95
C ALA A 231 -10.43 3.03 9.70
N ALA A 232 -11.07 4.18 9.89
CA ALA A 232 -12.49 4.36 9.65
C ALA A 232 -12.73 5.57 8.74
N ALA A 233 -13.51 5.38 7.67
CA ALA A 233 -13.89 6.45 6.76
C ALA A 233 -15.01 7.32 7.34
N THR A 234 -14.99 8.62 7.09
CA THR A 234 -16.11 9.50 7.43
C THR A 234 -17.32 9.15 6.56
N ARG A 235 -18.53 9.42 7.08
CA ARG A 235 -19.79 9.19 6.35
C ARG A 235 -19.86 9.91 5.00
N THR A 236 -19.15 11.03 4.86
CA THR A 236 -19.09 11.80 3.61
C THR A 236 -18.16 11.15 2.57
N GLY A 237 -17.29 10.23 2.99
CA GLY A 237 -16.21 9.67 2.17
C GLY A 237 -15.10 10.68 1.85
N ASN A 238 -15.09 11.86 2.48
CA ASN A 238 -14.10 12.93 2.23
C ASN A 238 -13.03 13.01 3.32
N GLY A 239 -13.00 12.04 4.23
CA GLY A 239 -12.08 11.99 5.35
C GLY A 239 -12.02 10.61 5.95
N TYR A 240 -11.05 10.40 6.84
CA TYR A 240 -10.91 9.17 7.61
C TYR A 240 -10.09 9.42 8.88
N TRP A 241 -10.23 8.51 9.85
CA TRP A 241 -9.39 8.44 11.03
C TRP A 241 -8.45 7.24 10.93
N LEU A 242 -7.18 7.43 11.26
CA LEU A 242 -6.26 6.33 11.58
C LEU A 242 -6.19 6.16 13.09
N ALA A 243 -6.25 4.91 13.57
CA ALA A 243 -6.05 4.58 14.97
C ALA A 243 -4.71 3.86 15.17
N SER A 244 -3.89 4.35 16.11
CA SER A 244 -2.70 3.62 16.55
C SER A 244 -3.02 2.65 17.69
N SER A 245 -2.19 1.62 17.84
CA SER A 245 -2.27 0.65 18.94
C SER A 245 -2.10 1.29 20.32
N THR A 246 -1.57 2.52 20.40
CA THR A 246 -1.40 3.28 21.65
C THR A 246 -2.54 4.26 21.92
N GLY A 247 -3.54 4.30 21.03
CA GLY A 247 -4.73 5.13 21.16
C GLY A 247 -4.60 6.55 20.59
N GLN A 248 -3.54 6.84 19.82
CA GLN A 248 -3.46 8.06 19.04
C GLN A 248 -4.43 7.98 17.85
N ILE A 249 -5.14 9.07 17.60
CA ILE A 249 -6.12 9.17 16.53
C ILE A 249 -5.70 10.30 15.59
N PHE A 250 -5.56 9.98 14.31
CA PHE A 250 -5.11 10.92 13.28
C PHE A 250 -6.25 11.16 12.29
N PRO A 251 -6.89 12.35 12.32
CA PRO A 251 -7.91 12.72 11.35
C PRO A 251 -7.28 13.22 10.05
N TYR A 252 -7.87 12.83 8.92
CA TYR A 252 -7.53 13.30 7.58
C TYR A 252 -8.79 13.75 6.84
N GLY A 253 -8.64 14.71 5.92
CA GLY A 253 -9.76 15.26 5.17
C GLY A 253 -10.77 15.98 6.08
N ASP A 254 -12.04 15.58 6.02
CA ASP A 254 -13.10 16.15 6.86
C ASP A 254 -13.35 15.42 8.19
N ALA A 255 -12.48 14.49 8.55
CA ALA A 255 -12.56 13.78 9.82
C ALA A 255 -12.38 14.73 11.02
N LYS A 256 -13.29 14.66 11.99
CA LYS A 256 -13.24 15.51 13.18
C LYS A 256 -12.06 15.13 14.10
N PRO A 257 -11.27 16.09 14.61
CA PRO A 257 -10.20 15.79 15.54
C PRO A 257 -10.75 15.43 16.92
N TYR A 258 -10.19 14.40 17.52
CA TYR A 258 -10.53 13.95 18.87
C TYR A 258 -9.26 13.64 19.68
N PRO A 259 -9.29 13.78 21.02
CA PRO A 259 -8.11 13.52 21.85
C PRO A 259 -7.66 12.06 21.79
N THR A 260 -6.36 11.85 21.88
CA THR A 260 -5.74 10.54 22.13
C THR A 260 -6.34 9.89 23.37
N ILE A 261 -6.62 8.58 23.29
CA ILE A 261 -7.01 7.77 24.44
C ILE A 261 -5.81 6.96 24.96
N LYS A 262 -5.84 6.57 26.24
CA LYS A 262 -4.81 5.72 26.84
C LYS A 262 -5.32 4.28 26.93
N ALA A 263 -5.22 3.54 25.84
CA ALA A 263 -5.65 2.15 25.74
C ALA A 263 -4.82 1.39 24.69
N GLU A 264 -4.77 0.07 24.80
CA GLU A 264 -4.28 -0.80 23.71
C GLU A 264 -5.40 -0.96 22.67
N VAL A 265 -5.50 0.01 21.76
CA VAL A 265 -6.55 0.01 20.73
C VAL A 265 -6.29 -1.10 19.71
N THR A 266 -7.34 -1.81 19.34
CA THR A 266 -7.26 -2.89 18.34
C THR A 266 -8.07 -2.63 17.09
N ALA A 267 -9.16 -1.87 17.16
CA ALA A 267 -9.96 -1.50 15.98
C ALA A 267 -10.75 -0.20 16.19
N ILE A 268 -11.16 0.40 15.06
CA ILE A 268 -11.95 1.63 14.95
C ILE A 268 -13.06 1.43 13.92
N THR A 269 -14.29 1.88 14.19
CA THR A 269 -15.38 1.85 13.19
C THR A 269 -16.12 3.19 13.18
N ALA A 270 -16.61 3.59 12.02
CA ALA A 270 -17.36 4.84 11.87
C ALA A 270 -18.77 4.73 12.48
N THR A 271 -19.23 5.78 13.17
CA THR A 271 -20.61 5.88 13.66
C THR A 271 -21.14 7.30 13.49
N GLY A 272 -22.08 7.49 12.57
CA GLY A 272 -22.60 8.81 12.22
C GLY A 272 -21.47 9.75 11.75
N ASP A 273 -21.28 10.88 12.45
CA ASP A 273 -20.19 11.83 12.17
C ASP A 273 -19.00 11.69 13.14
N ALA A 274 -18.86 10.53 13.79
CA ALA A 274 -17.80 10.19 14.76
C ALA A 274 -17.34 8.73 14.55
N TYR A 275 -16.65 8.16 15.54
CA TYR A 275 -16.20 6.77 15.55
C TYR A 275 -16.43 6.08 16.91
N LEU A 276 -16.35 4.75 16.90
CA LEU A 276 -16.12 3.92 18.08
C LEU A 276 -14.73 3.28 17.97
N LEU A 277 -14.05 3.11 19.11
CA LEU A 277 -12.83 2.32 19.23
C LEU A 277 -13.07 1.16 20.17
N THR A 278 -12.42 0.03 19.94
CA THR A 278 -12.27 -1.03 20.94
C THR A 278 -10.82 -1.19 21.38
N ASP A 279 -10.61 -1.52 22.65
CA ASP A 279 -9.33 -2.01 23.15
C ASP A 279 -9.25 -3.54 23.15
N ALA A 280 -8.06 -4.09 23.40
CA ALA A 280 -7.83 -5.54 23.46
C ALA A 280 -8.67 -6.27 24.54
N THR A 281 -9.27 -5.55 25.48
CA THR A 281 -10.14 -6.06 26.55
C THR A 281 -11.64 -5.88 26.26
N GLY A 282 -11.98 -5.32 25.10
CA GLY A 282 -13.36 -5.14 24.64
C GLY A 282 -14.06 -3.93 25.22
N ARG A 283 -13.32 -2.99 25.83
CA ARG A 283 -13.93 -1.70 26.19
C ARG A 283 -14.12 -0.88 24.93
N VAL A 284 -15.29 -0.26 24.84
CA VAL A 284 -15.63 0.64 23.73
C VAL A 284 -15.48 2.09 24.16
N TYR A 285 -14.80 2.87 23.33
CA TYR A 285 -14.56 4.30 23.52
C TYR A 285 -15.32 5.07 22.44
N ALA A 286 -16.08 6.07 22.87
CA ALA A 286 -16.72 7.03 21.98
C ALA A 286 -16.29 8.45 22.39
N PRO A 287 -16.07 9.37 21.44
CA PRO A 287 -15.68 10.73 21.77
C PRO A 287 -16.62 11.41 22.77
N GLY A 288 -16.05 12.02 23.82
CA GLY A 288 -16.80 12.73 24.86
C GLY A 288 -17.59 11.84 25.83
N LYS A 289 -17.49 10.51 25.71
CA LYS A 289 -18.17 9.56 26.62
C LYS A 289 -17.15 8.78 27.46
N LYS A 290 -17.59 8.32 28.63
CA LYS A 290 -16.81 7.37 29.43
C LYS A 290 -16.77 6.01 28.69
N PRO A 291 -15.63 5.29 28.75
CA PRO A 291 -15.54 3.97 28.14
C PRO A 291 -16.49 2.98 28.80
N THR A 292 -16.94 1.99 28.02
CA THR A 292 -17.79 0.91 28.53
C THR A 292 -17.02 0.00 29.50
N LYS A 293 -17.75 -0.84 30.23
CA LYS A 293 -17.13 -2.01 30.91
C LYS A 293 -16.72 -3.04 29.86
N SER A 294 -15.69 -3.82 30.18
CA SER A 294 -15.33 -5.01 29.39
C SER A 294 -16.47 -6.04 29.45
N PRO A 295 -16.79 -6.74 28.36
CA PRO A 295 -17.71 -7.87 28.39
C PRO A 295 -17.22 -8.99 29.32
N GLU A 296 -18.12 -9.82 29.82
CA GLU A 296 -17.78 -11.03 30.58
C GLU A 296 -17.84 -12.28 29.69
N GLY A 297 -17.18 -13.37 30.11
CA GLY A 297 -17.28 -14.67 29.46
C GLY A 297 -16.60 -14.80 28.08
N TYR A 298 -15.72 -13.87 27.72
CA TYR A 298 -14.95 -13.95 26.47
C TYR A 298 -13.62 -14.69 26.66
N SER A 299 -13.08 -15.20 25.56
CA SER A 299 -11.77 -15.83 25.42
C SER A 299 -10.97 -15.15 24.32
N GLY A 300 -9.66 -15.19 24.46
CA GLY A 300 -8.76 -14.45 23.58
C GLY A 300 -8.86 -12.94 23.80
N ARG A 301 -8.50 -12.17 22.78
CA ARG A 301 -8.50 -10.70 22.83
C ARG A 301 -9.45 -10.14 21.80
N PHE A 302 -9.96 -8.93 22.04
CA PHE A 302 -10.78 -8.24 21.05
C PHE A 302 -9.92 -7.71 19.91
N ILE A 303 -10.30 -8.02 18.68
CA ILE A 303 -9.53 -7.72 17.48
C ILE A 303 -10.28 -6.84 16.49
N ASP A 304 -11.60 -6.71 16.64
CA ASP A 304 -12.42 -5.93 15.71
C ASP A 304 -13.69 -5.36 16.36
N ILE A 305 -14.24 -4.30 15.76
CA ILE A 305 -15.50 -3.66 16.15
C ILE A 305 -16.28 -3.21 14.90
N GLU A 306 -17.59 -3.47 14.88
CA GLU A 306 -18.46 -2.97 13.81
C GLU A 306 -19.69 -2.26 14.38
N ALA A 307 -19.90 -1.01 13.98
CA ALA A 307 -21.06 -0.23 14.39
C ALA A 307 -22.30 -0.63 13.58
N THR A 308 -23.45 -0.66 14.25
CA THR A 308 -24.76 -0.89 13.62
C THR A 308 -25.73 0.20 14.05
N LYS A 309 -26.89 0.27 13.39
CA LYS A 309 -27.98 1.17 13.82
C LYS A 309 -28.51 0.86 15.22
N ASP A 310 -28.35 -0.38 15.68
CA ASP A 310 -28.91 -0.87 16.95
C ASP A 310 -27.82 -1.07 18.03
N GLY A 311 -26.57 -0.67 17.77
CA GLY A 311 -25.46 -0.87 18.70
C GLY A 311 -24.13 -1.08 18.00
N TYR A 312 -23.37 -2.06 18.48
CA TYR A 312 -22.13 -2.52 17.86
C TYR A 312 -21.90 -4.00 18.14
N TRP A 313 -21.12 -4.64 17.28
CA TRP A 313 -20.52 -5.95 17.51
C TRP A 313 -19.03 -5.81 17.80
N LEU A 314 -18.51 -6.68 18.65
CA LEU A 314 -17.11 -6.84 18.98
C LEU A 314 -16.70 -8.27 18.66
N LEU A 315 -15.56 -8.44 18.00
CA LEU A 315 -15.01 -9.75 17.65
C LEU A 315 -13.77 -10.06 18.49
N THR A 316 -13.69 -11.28 19.02
CA THR A 316 -12.48 -11.81 19.64
C THR A 316 -11.65 -12.65 18.66
N SER A 317 -10.36 -12.77 18.94
CA SER A 317 -9.44 -13.68 18.24
C SER A 317 -9.83 -15.16 18.37
N ALA A 318 -10.76 -15.49 19.26
CA ALA A 318 -11.34 -16.82 19.43
C ALA A 318 -12.66 -16.99 18.67
N GLY A 319 -13.04 -16.05 17.79
CA GLY A 319 -14.25 -16.13 16.97
C GLY A 319 -15.55 -15.83 17.72
N GLN A 320 -15.47 -15.24 18.92
CA GLN A 320 -16.66 -14.90 19.71
C GLN A 320 -17.13 -13.48 19.41
N ILE A 321 -18.45 -13.31 19.36
CA ILE A 321 -19.11 -12.03 19.15
C ILE A 321 -19.76 -11.55 20.44
N HIS A 322 -19.42 -10.32 20.84
CA HIS A 322 -20.02 -9.60 21.95
C HIS A 322 -20.56 -8.26 21.45
N GLY A 323 -21.24 -7.49 22.32
CA GLY A 323 -21.68 -6.14 22.00
C GLY A 323 -23.13 -5.89 22.40
N THR A 324 -23.68 -4.78 21.89
CA THR A 324 -25.06 -4.36 22.20
C THR A 324 -26.03 -4.60 21.04
N ALA A 325 -25.52 -4.82 19.83
CA ALA A 325 -26.35 -5.16 18.68
C ALA A 325 -26.86 -6.63 18.78
N PRO A 326 -27.98 -6.98 18.11
CA PRO A 326 -28.50 -8.35 18.09
C PRO A 326 -27.43 -9.37 17.69
N TRP A 327 -27.26 -10.43 18.48
CA TRP A 327 -26.24 -11.45 18.25
C TRP A 327 -26.73 -12.51 17.25
N HIS A 328 -25.85 -12.96 16.34
CA HIS A 328 -26.21 -13.89 15.27
C HIS A 328 -25.39 -15.20 15.25
N GLY A 329 -24.38 -15.35 16.13
CA GLY A 329 -23.55 -16.55 16.23
C GLY A 329 -22.08 -16.28 16.49
N ASN A 330 -21.34 -17.32 16.89
CA ASN A 330 -19.89 -17.32 17.03
C ASN A 330 -19.28 -18.30 16.02
N ALA A 331 -18.06 -18.07 15.56
CA ALA A 331 -17.27 -19.10 14.89
C ALA A 331 -16.66 -20.03 15.94
N THR A 332 -17.16 -21.25 16.04
CA THR A 332 -16.70 -22.26 17.01
C THR A 332 -15.68 -23.24 16.43
N THR A 333 -15.57 -23.29 15.10
CA THR A 333 -14.62 -24.11 14.35
C THR A 333 -14.07 -23.28 13.20
N PHE A 334 -12.76 -23.12 13.13
CA PHE A 334 -12.07 -22.40 12.07
C PHE A 334 -10.67 -22.95 11.83
N ASP A 335 -10.15 -22.79 10.61
CA ASP A 335 -8.89 -23.42 10.20
C ASP A 335 -7.67 -22.70 10.79
N ARG A 336 -7.75 -21.37 10.87
CA ARG A 336 -6.75 -20.50 11.51
C ARG A 336 -7.42 -19.38 12.29
N ALA A 337 -6.62 -18.65 13.08
CA ALA A 337 -7.14 -17.53 13.87
C ALA A 337 -7.96 -16.56 13.01
N ILE A 338 -9.10 -16.12 13.55
CA ILE A 338 -9.91 -15.05 12.95
C ILE A 338 -9.10 -13.75 12.98
N VAL A 339 -9.17 -12.96 11.90
CA VAL A 339 -8.42 -11.71 11.74
C VAL A 339 -9.29 -10.49 11.54
N ALA A 340 -10.52 -10.63 11.03
CA ALA A 340 -11.41 -9.51 10.76
C ALA A 340 -12.88 -9.94 10.75
N MET A 341 -13.77 -8.96 10.91
CA MET A 341 -15.21 -9.05 10.75
C MET A 341 -15.67 -8.00 9.74
N SER A 342 -16.77 -8.27 9.03
CA SER A 342 -17.49 -7.20 8.34
C SER A 342 -18.99 -7.33 8.52
N ALA A 343 -19.64 -6.22 8.91
CA ALA A 343 -21.08 -6.14 9.04
C ALA A 343 -21.79 -6.05 7.68
N THR A 344 -22.87 -6.79 7.52
CA THR A 344 -23.77 -6.66 6.36
C THR A 344 -24.33 -5.23 6.26
N PRO A 345 -24.61 -4.71 5.05
CA PRO A 345 -25.24 -3.39 4.89
C PRO A 345 -26.60 -3.24 5.59
N THR A 346 -27.31 -4.35 5.79
CA THR A 346 -28.58 -4.40 6.53
C THR A 346 -28.39 -4.28 8.04
N GLY A 347 -27.19 -4.54 8.54
CA GLY A 347 -26.87 -4.63 9.97
C GLY A 347 -27.52 -5.82 10.67
N LYS A 348 -27.92 -6.88 9.95
CA LYS A 348 -28.61 -8.07 10.50
C LYS A 348 -27.79 -9.36 10.39
N GLY A 349 -26.49 -9.21 10.16
CA GLY A 349 -25.55 -10.30 9.94
C GLY A 349 -24.13 -9.78 9.74
N TYR A 350 -23.17 -10.69 9.80
CA TYR A 350 -21.75 -10.40 9.63
C TYR A 350 -20.98 -11.58 9.04
N LEU A 351 -19.86 -11.28 8.41
CA LEU A 351 -18.85 -12.24 7.96
C LEU A 351 -17.67 -12.19 8.92
N LEU A 352 -17.12 -13.35 9.27
CA LEU A 352 -15.82 -13.47 9.93
C LEU A 352 -14.81 -14.06 8.94
N LEU A 353 -13.60 -13.52 8.97
CA LEU A 353 -12.49 -13.89 8.09
C LEU A 353 -11.34 -14.48 8.91
N ASP A 354 -10.84 -15.63 8.51
CA ASP A 354 -9.61 -16.19 9.10
C ASP A 354 -8.33 -15.84 8.31
N LYS A 355 -7.17 -16.10 8.92
CA LYS A 355 -5.84 -15.86 8.30
C LYS A 355 -5.67 -16.50 6.93
N THR A 356 -6.32 -17.64 6.69
CA THR A 356 -6.23 -18.39 5.43
C THR A 356 -7.19 -17.88 4.37
N GLY A 357 -8.12 -16.99 4.74
CA GLY A 357 -9.11 -16.41 3.86
C GLY A 357 -10.41 -17.19 3.81
N HIS A 358 -10.69 -18.04 4.80
CA HIS A 358 -11.99 -18.69 4.94
C HIS A 358 -13.02 -17.76 5.58
N ILE A 359 -14.25 -17.85 5.06
CA ILE A 359 -15.38 -17.02 5.44
C ILE A 359 -16.41 -17.80 6.26
N TYR A 360 -16.80 -17.21 7.39
CA TYR A 360 -17.87 -17.71 8.24
C TYR A 360 -19.00 -16.68 8.29
N ALA A 361 -20.18 -17.04 7.77
CA ALA A 361 -21.31 -16.13 7.62
C ALA A 361 -22.39 -16.37 8.69
N PHE A 362 -22.90 -15.28 9.27
CA PHE A 362 -23.92 -15.31 10.33
C PHE A 362 -25.05 -14.31 10.06
N GLY A 363 -26.25 -14.62 10.54
CA GLY A 363 -27.43 -13.78 10.33
C GLY A 363 -27.88 -13.80 8.87
N ASP A 364 -28.03 -12.63 8.25
CA ASP A 364 -28.36 -12.50 6.83
C ASP A 364 -27.15 -12.39 5.89
N ALA A 365 -25.93 -12.57 6.43
CA ALA A 365 -24.72 -12.62 5.64
C ALA A 365 -24.70 -13.86 4.72
N LYS A 366 -24.21 -13.70 3.49
CA LYS A 366 -24.05 -14.79 2.51
C LYS A 366 -22.57 -15.12 2.33
N HIS A 367 -22.24 -16.41 2.38
CA HIS A 367 -20.92 -16.89 1.96
C HIS A 367 -20.88 -16.97 0.43
N LEU A 368 -20.02 -16.17 -0.21
CA LEU A 368 -19.88 -16.08 -1.67
C LEU A 368 -18.58 -16.72 -2.20
N GLY A 369 -17.62 -17.01 -1.32
CA GLY A 369 -16.37 -17.69 -1.61
C GLY A 369 -15.24 -17.37 -0.61
N ASP A 370 -14.21 -18.23 -0.64
CA ASP A 370 -12.98 -18.10 0.15
C ASP A 370 -11.81 -17.65 -0.72
N LEU A 371 -10.70 -17.22 -0.10
CA LEU A 371 -9.46 -17.01 -0.85
C LEU A 371 -8.97 -18.32 -1.51
N PRO A 372 -8.42 -18.27 -2.74
CA PRO A 372 -7.84 -19.44 -3.38
C PRO A 372 -6.70 -20.05 -2.54
N PRO A 373 -6.51 -21.39 -2.56
CA PRO A 373 -5.39 -22.03 -1.90
C PRO A 373 -4.04 -21.43 -2.31
N GLY A 374 -3.17 -21.18 -1.32
CA GLY A 374 -1.86 -20.55 -1.53
C GLY A 374 -1.89 -19.02 -1.61
N SER A 375 -3.04 -18.38 -1.42
CA SER A 375 -3.12 -16.94 -1.25
C SER A 375 -2.30 -16.47 -0.04
N PRO A 376 -1.70 -15.27 -0.08
CA PRO A 376 -1.09 -14.67 1.11
C PRO A 376 -2.10 -14.50 2.25
N GLU A 377 -1.60 -14.42 3.48
CA GLU A 377 -2.43 -14.24 4.68
C GLU A 377 -3.45 -13.12 4.50
N ALA A 378 -4.69 -13.36 4.88
CA ALA A 378 -5.75 -12.37 4.83
C ALA A 378 -5.50 -11.25 5.87
N ALA A 379 -5.84 -10.02 5.51
CA ALA A 379 -5.64 -8.83 6.32
C ALA A 379 -6.96 -8.24 6.82
N ASP A 380 -7.92 -8.08 5.91
CA ASP A 380 -9.18 -7.37 6.12
C ASP A 380 -10.27 -7.97 5.21
N ILE A 381 -11.51 -7.77 5.60
CA ILE A 381 -12.68 -7.96 4.75
C ILE A 381 -13.60 -6.75 4.89
N THR A 382 -14.22 -6.35 3.79
CA THR A 382 -15.31 -5.37 3.82
C THR A 382 -16.43 -5.78 2.88
N TYR A 383 -17.68 -5.59 3.32
CA TYR A 383 -18.81 -5.59 2.41
C TYR A 383 -18.65 -4.47 1.36
N ALA A 384 -18.96 -4.79 0.11
CA ALA A 384 -18.91 -3.90 -1.03
C ALA A 384 -20.02 -4.26 -2.02
N GLY A 385 -21.05 -3.42 -2.13
CA GLY A 385 -22.17 -3.63 -3.04
C GLY A 385 -23.01 -4.83 -2.63
N ASP A 386 -23.18 -5.79 -3.55
CA ASP A 386 -23.91 -7.04 -3.34
C ASP A 386 -23.03 -8.18 -2.78
N GLY A 387 -21.75 -7.90 -2.54
CA GLY A 387 -20.76 -8.87 -2.13
C GLY A 387 -19.76 -8.34 -1.12
N TYR A 388 -18.57 -8.92 -1.10
CA TYR A 388 -17.47 -8.49 -0.23
C TYR A 388 -16.12 -8.57 -0.93
N THR A 389 -15.16 -7.84 -0.37
CA THR A 389 -13.77 -7.85 -0.81
C THR A 389 -12.88 -8.25 0.36
N ILE A 390 -12.04 -9.26 0.13
CA ILE A 390 -10.95 -9.64 1.04
C ILE A 390 -9.67 -8.95 0.55
N ILE A 391 -8.91 -8.34 1.44
CA ILE A 391 -7.54 -7.89 1.15
C ILE A 391 -6.54 -8.74 1.92
N THR A 392 -5.43 -9.07 1.28
CA THR A 392 -4.34 -9.83 1.89
C THR A 392 -3.28 -8.91 2.48
N LYS A 393 -2.40 -9.43 3.34
CA LYS A 393 -1.31 -8.68 3.98
C LYS A 393 -0.41 -7.93 2.98
N PRO A 394 -0.10 -8.47 1.79
CA PRO A 394 0.61 -7.73 0.73
C PRO A 394 -0.23 -6.70 -0.04
N GLY A 395 -1.55 -6.65 0.18
CA GLY A 395 -2.45 -5.67 -0.46
C GLY A 395 -3.23 -6.18 -1.68
N THR A 396 -3.18 -7.48 -2.00
CA THR A 396 -4.00 -8.06 -3.07
C THR A 396 -5.46 -8.13 -2.64
N ARG A 397 -6.39 -7.66 -3.51
CA ARG A 397 -7.84 -7.68 -3.28
C ARG A 397 -8.51 -8.80 -4.07
N HIS A 398 -9.44 -9.50 -3.41
CA HIS A 398 -10.27 -10.55 -3.99
C HIS A 398 -11.74 -10.19 -3.76
N HIS A 399 -12.49 -9.97 -4.84
CA HIS A 399 -13.91 -9.64 -4.76
C HIS A 399 -14.78 -10.88 -4.99
N PHE A 400 -15.86 -10.97 -4.23
CA PHE A 400 -16.87 -12.03 -4.30
C PHE A 400 -18.25 -11.37 -4.33
N GLY A 401 -18.95 -11.41 -5.48
CA GLY A 401 -20.22 -10.69 -5.73
C GLY A 401 -20.55 -10.63 -7.22
N GLU A 402 -21.81 -10.31 -7.57
CA GLU A 402 -22.24 -10.18 -8.98
C GLU A 402 -21.92 -8.80 -9.55
N THR A 403 -22.04 -7.76 -8.73
CA THR A 403 -21.79 -6.38 -9.10
C THR A 403 -20.44 -5.96 -8.53
N PRO A 404 -19.38 -5.89 -9.36
CA PRO A 404 -18.18 -5.19 -8.93
C PRO A 404 -18.60 -3.76 -8.62
N THR A 405 -18.59 -3.36 -7.35
CA THR A 405 -18.75 -1.95 -7.00
C THR A 405 -17.73 -1.20 -7.84
N THR A 406 -18.20 -0.27 -8.66
CA THR A 406 -17.40 0.72 -9.39
C THR A 406 -16.25 1.17 -8.48
N ALA A 407 -14.99 0.73 -8.61
CA ALA A 407 -14.35 -0.03 -9.66
C ALA A 407 -13.79 -1.42 -9.24
N ALA A 408 -14.19 -2.48 -9.95
CA ALA A 408 -13.20 -3.46 -10.38
C ALA A 408 -12.25 -2.72 -11.35
N VAL A 409 -10.99 -2.50 -10.97
CA VAL A 409 -10.00 -1.84 -11.84
C VAL A 409 -9.11 -2.90 -12.49
N THR A 410 -8.80 -2.75 -13.78
CA THR A 410 -7.74 -3.50 -14.48
C THR A 410 -6.32 -3.08 -14.07
N SER A 411 -6.18 -2.71 -12.79
CA SER A 411 -4.92 -2.59 -12.03
C SER A 411 -4.62 -3.84 -11.18
N GLY A 412 -5.53 -4.82 -11.08
CA GLY A 412 -5.02 -6.18 -11.32
C GLY A 412 -4.48 -6.15 -12.75
N PHE A 413 -3.21 -6.47 -13.03
CA PHE A 413 -2.56 -6.10 -14.30
C PHE A 413 -3.20 -6.78 -15.53
N THR A 414 -4.19 -6.09 -16.11
CA THR A 414 -5.11 -6.63 -17.15
C THR A 414 -5.54 -5.56 -18.16
N GLY A 415 -4.59 -4.68 -18.55
CA GLY A 415 -4.71 -4.05 -19.87
C GLY A 415 -4.55 -5.13 -20.93
N PHE A 416 -5.55 -5.30 -21.80
CA PHE A 416 -5.59 -6.35 -22.82
C PHE A 416 -5.53 -5.74 -24.23
N PHE A 417 -4.68 -6.34 -25.07
CA PHE A 417 -4.39 -5.98 -26.47
C PHE A 417 -3.82 -4.57 -26.66
#